data_AF-A0A2P8MA17-F1
#
_entry.id   AF-A0A2P8MA17-F1
#
_cell.length_a   1.000
_cell.length_b   1.000
_cell.length_c   1.000
_cell.angle_alpha   90.00
_cell.angle_beta   90.00
_cell.angle_gamma   90.00
#
_symmetry.space_group_name_H-M   'P 1'
#
loop_
_entity.id
_entity.type
_entity.pdbx_description
1 polymer ?
#
loop_
_entity_poly.entity_id
_entity_poly.type
_entity_poly.pdbx_seq_one_letter_code
_entity_poly.pdbx_strand_id
1 'polypeptide(L)'
;MKKKKIKVEEQAKLLLNEFKDIYEPKNKIIDEVILKGQNELNKDQIPQVVLKHVVSGIYQVVFIEKVTVGDKAYKILTQMDKLSRSNGYLPFGTLFNIRF
;
A
#
# COMPACT_ATOMS: atom_id res chain seq x y z
N MET A 1 12.16 23.49 2.13
CA MET A 1 12.58 22.08 1.90
C MET A 1 11.41 21.28 1.29
N LYS A 2 11.09 21.45 0.00
CA LYS A 2 9.88 20.87 -0.66
C LYS A 2 10.17 19.71 -1.65
N LYS A 3 11.43 19.42 -1.98
CA LYS A 3 11.82 18.51 -3.07
C LYS A 3 11.68 17.00 -2.78
N LYS A 4 11.57 16.58 -1.50
CA LYS A 4 11.46 15.14 -1.13
C LYS A 4 10.02 14.61 -1.12
N LYS A 5 9.02 15.47 -0.90
CA LYS A 5 7.59 15.07 -0.79
C LYS A 5 7.05 14.48 -2.10
N ILE A 6 7.38 15.11 -3.22
CA ILE A 6 6.92 14.73 -4.56
C ILE A 6 7.32 13.28 -4.91
N LYS A 7 8.53 12.84 -4.51
CA LYS A 7 9.03 11.51 -4.83
C LYS A 7 8.25 10.36 -4.20
N VAL A 8 7.77 10.53 -2.96
CA VAL A 8 7.13 9.41 -2.23
C VAL A 8 5.71 9.18 -2.70
N GLU A 9 4.98 10.25 -3.03
CA GLU A 9 3.61 10.16 -3.53
C GLU A 9 3.56 9.55 -4.93
N GLU A 10 4.43 10.01 -5.84
CA GLU A 10 4.58 9.44 -7.19
C GLU A 10 4.98 7.96 -7.11
N GLN A 11 5.92 7.61 -6.22
CA GLN A 11 6.34 6.24 -6.03
C GLN A 11 5.22 5.36 -5.46
N ALA A 12 4.41 5.86 -4.53
CA ALA A 12 3.26 5.13 -4.00
C ALA A 12 2.20 4.86 -5.08
N LYS A 13 1.88 5.87 -5.91
CA LYS A 13 0.95 5.73 -7.03
C LYS A 13 1.48 4.74 -8.07
N LEU A 14 2.77 4.82 -8.40
CA LEU A 14 3.41 3.90 -9.36
C LEU A 14 3.35 2.45 -8.88
N LEU A 15 3.77 2.18 -7.65
CA LEU A 15 3.76 0.82 -7.10
C LEU A 15 2.33 0.24 -7.01
N LEU A 16 1.36 1.06 -6.62
CA LEU A 16 -0.03 0.63 -6.53
C LEU A 16 -0.63 0.28 -7.90
N ASN A 17 -0.32 1.07 -8.93
CA ASN A 17 -0.74 0.80 -10.30
C ASN A 17 -0.03 -0.44 -10.87
N GLU A 18 1.28 -0.56 -10.65
CA GLU A 18 2.05 -1.72 -11.12
C GLU A 18 1.53 -3.00 -10.46
N PHE A 19 1.25 -2.99 -9.16
CA PHE A 19 0.61 -4.12 -8.46
C PHE A 19 -0.73 -4.47 -9.11
N LYS A 20 -1.61 -3.47 -9.32
CA LYS A 20 -2.94 -3.65 -9.93
C LYS A 20 -2.86 -4.34 -11.29
N ASP A 21 -1.88 -3.97 -12.11
CA ASP A 21 -1.76 -4.50 -13.46
C ASP A 21 -1.31 -5.97 -13.42
N ILE A 22 -0.32 -6.30 -12.59
CA ILE A 22 0.35 -7.60 -12.66
C ILE A 22 -0.19 -8.68 -11.72
N TYR A 23 -0.97 -8.32 -10.69
CA TYR A 23 -1.42 -9.32 -9.72
C TYR A 23 -2.43 -10.28 -10.34
N GLU A 24 -2.22 -11.58 -10.15
CA GLU A 24 -3.10 -12.64 -10.63
C GLU A 24 -3.12 -13.82 -9.66
N PRO A 25 -4.23 -14.57 -9.57
CA PRO A 25 -5.54 -14.29 -10.18
C PRO A 25 -6.19 -13.00 -9.64
N LYS A 26 -7.04 -12.37 -10.45
CA LYS A 26 -7.80 -11.17 -10.02
C LYS A 26 -8.81 -11.55 -8.94
N ASN A 27 -8.93 -10.69 -7.93
CA ASN A 27 -9.82 -10.89 -6.79
C ASN A 27 -10.55 -9.57 -6.49
N LYS A 28 -11.88 -9.64 -6.38
CA LYS A 28 -12.74 -8.45 -6.21
C LYS A 28 -12.41 -7.65 -4.93
N ILE A 29 -12.08 -8.32 -3.84
CA ILE A 29 -11.74 -7.67 -2.57
C ILE A 29 -10.39 -6.95 -2.70
N ILE A 30 -9.42 -7.58 -3.37
CA ILE A 30 -8.13 -6.92 -3.67
C ILE A 30 -8.36 -5.70 -4.57
N ASP A 31 -9.22 -5.80 -5.59
CA ASP A 31 -9.58 -4.67 -6.45
C ASP A 31 -10.21 -3.51 -5.66
N GLU A 32 -11.10 -3.80 -4.71
CA GLU A 32 -11.71 -2.79 -3.83
C GLU A 32 -10.67 -2.12 -2.93
N VAL A 33 -9.74 -2.90 -2.34
CA VAL A 33 -8.64 -2.37 -1.52
C VAL A 33 -7.74 -1.45 -2.35
N ILE A 34 -7.39 -1.85 -3.58
CA ILE A 34 -6.60 -1.03 -4.50
C ILE A 34 -7.33 0.26 -4.85
N LEU A 35 -8.62 0.17 -5.23
CA LEU A 35 -9.42 1.33 -5.60
C LEU A 35 -9.52 2.34 -4.44
N LYS A 36 -9.74 1.85 -3.22
CA LYS A 36 -9.75 2.69 -2.03
C LYS A 36 -8.40 3.38 -1.82
N GLY A 37 -7.29 2.64 -1.95
CA GLY A 37 -5.94 3.19 -1.89
C GLY A 37 -5.66 4.28 -2.92
N GLN A 38 -6.06 4.07 -4.17
CA GLN A 38 -5.94 5.07 -5.25
C GLN A 38 -6.72 6.34 -4.92
N ASN A 39 -7.95 6.19 -4.42
CA ASN A 39 -8.78 7.32 -4.01
C ASN A 39 -8.19 8.11 -2.84
N GLU A 40 -7.60 7.42 -1.85
CA GLU A 40 -6.95 8.08 -0.71
C GLU A 40 -5.67 8.83 -1.14
N LEU A 41 -4.85 8.25 -2.02
CA LEU A 41 -3.67 8.92 -2.59
C LEU A 41 -4.03 10.16 -3.43
N ASN A 42 -5.21 10.19 -4.05
CA ASN A 42 -5.70 11.36 -4.80
C ASN A 42 -6.28 12.46 -3.90
N LYS A 43 -6.54 12.17 -2.63
CA LYS A 43 -7.01 13.13 -1.62
C LYS A 43 -5.86 13.72 -0.78
N ASP A 44 -4.63 13.65 -1.29
CA ASP A 44 -3.40 14.11 -0.63
C ASP A 44 -3.18 13.49 0.77
N GLN A 45 -3.72 12.30 1.02
CA GLN A 45 -3.45 11.55 2.25
C GLN A 45 -1.98 11.13 2.31
N ILE A 46 -1.47 10.92 3.51
CA ILE A 46 -0.07 10.53 3.73
C ILE A 46 0.19 9.19 3.04
N PRO A 47 1.04 9.14 1.98
CA PRO A 47 1.18 7.95 1.14
C PRO A 47 1.60 6.71 1.93
N GLN A 48 2.43 6.89 2.95
CA GLN A 48 2.87 5.80 3.83
C GLN A 48 1.70 5.15 4.57
N VAL A 49 0.75 5.96 5.06
CA VAL A 49 -0.44 5.48 5.78
C VAL A 49 -1.35 4.73 4.82
N VAL A 50 -1.58 5.29 3.63
CA VAL A 50 -2.40 4.65 2.60
C VAL A 50 -1.81 3.31 2.18
N LEU A 51 -0.51 3.25 1.87
CA LEU A 51 0.15 2.00 1.52
C LEU A 51 0.11 0.98 2.66
N LYS A 52 0.23 1.41 3.92
CA LYS A 52 0.11 0.51 5.07
C LYS A 52 -1.28 -0.15 5.10
N HIS A 53 -2.34 0.62 4.86
CA HIS A 53 -3.71 0.10 4.82
C HIS A 53 -3.93 -0.85 3.65
N VAL A 54 -3.43 -0.49 2.46
CA VAL A 54 -3.53 -1.34 1.26
C VAL A 54 -2.79 -2.67 1.46
N VAL A 55 -1.54 -2.62 1.90
CA VAL A 55 -0.71 -3.81 2.14
C VAL A 55 -1.36 -4.71 3.19
N SER A 56 -1.84 -4.14 4.30
CA SER A 56 -2.53 -4.90 5.34
C SER A 56 -3.81 -5.56 4.80
N GLY A 57 -4.60 -4.85 3.99
CA GLY A 57 -5.81 -5.40 3.38
C GLY A 57 -5.51 -6.55 2.43
N ILE A 58 -4.49 -6.41 1.57
CA ILE A 58 -4.09 -7.47 0.65
C ILE A 58 -3.57 -8.70 1.41
N TYR A 59 -2.75 -8.51 2.45
CA TYR A 59 -2.29 -9.65 3.26
C TYR A 59 -3.43 -10.37 3.98
N GLN A 60 -4.44 -9.63 4.48
CA GLN A 60 -5.62 -10.23 5.07
C GLN A 60 -6.38 -11.10 4.06
N VAL A 61 -6.58 -10.62 2.83
CA VAL A 61 -7.24 -11.41 1.78
C VAL A 61 -6.42 -12.65 1.42
N VAL A 62 -5.11 -12.49 1.21
CA VAL A 62 -4.20 -13.62 0.92
C VAL A 62 -4.25 -14.67 2.03
N PHE A 63 -4.27 -14.25 3.28
CA PHE A 63 -4.24 -15.16 4.43
C PHE A 63 -5.60 -15.81 4.72
N ILE A 64 -6.68 -15.02 4.73
CA ILE A 64 -8.02 -15.48 5.11
C ILE A 64 -8.67 -16.26 3.97
N GLU A 65 -8.60 -15.74 2.73
CA GLU A 65 -9.22 -16.37 1.57
C GLU A 65 -8.30 -17.38 0.87
N LYS A 66 -7.06 -17.53 1.35
CA LYS A 66 -6.02 -18.39 0.73
C LYS A 66 -5.79 -18.07 -0.75
N VAL A 67 -5.93 -16.80 -1.11
CA VAL A 67 -5.76 -16.30 -2.47
C VAL A 67 -4.27 -16.08 -2.74
N THR A 68 -3.80 -16.48 -3.91
CA THR A 68 -2.44 -16.19 -4.38
C THR A 68 -2.46 -14.90 -5.21
N VAL A 69 -1.36 -14.14 -5.21
CA VAL A 69 -1.23 -12.90 -6.01
C VAL A 69 -0.10 -12.99 -7.05
N GLY A 70 0.61 -14.12 -7.09
CA GLY A 70 1.76 -14.35 -7.95
C GLY A 70 3.06 -13.71 -7.44
N ASP A 71 4.20 -14.36 -7.70
CA ASP A 71 5.51 -13.96 -7.15
C ASP A 71 5.93 -12.55 -7.54
N LYS A 72 5.62 -12.13 -8.78
CA LYS A 72 5.95 -10.79 -9.27
C LYS A 72 5.16 -9.72 -8.50
N ALA A 73 3.86 -9.91 -8.30
CA ALA A 73 3.04 -8.99 -7.53
C ALA A 73 3.42 -8.99 -6.05
N TYR A 74 3.79 -10.15 -5.50
CA TYR A 74 4.29 -10.24 -4.13
C TYR A 74 5.56 -9.41 -3.92
N LYS A 75 6.46 -9.35 -4.92
CA LYS A 75 7.64 -8.46 -4.88
C LYS A 75 7.23 -6.98 -4.82
N ILE A 76 6.23 -6.57 -5.60
CA ILE A 76 5.70 -5.19 -5.55
C ILE A 76 5.04 -4.92 -4.20
N LEU A 77 4.23 -5.84 -3.70
CA LEU A 77 3.59 -5.74 -2.38
C LEU A 77 4.64 -5.55 -1.27
N THR A 78 5.77 -6.25 -1.37
CA THR A 78 6.90 -6.08 -0.45
C THR A 78 7.56 -4.70 -0.59
N GLN A 79 7.65 -4.15 -1.80
CA GLN A 79 8.15 -2.78 -2.01
C GLN A 79 7.19 -1.73 -1.45
N MET A 80 5.88 -1.92 -1.62
CA MET A 80 4.84 -1.09 -1.00
C MET A 80 4.92 -1.14 0.53
N ASP A 81 5.10 -2.33 1.12
CA ASP A 81 5.28 -2.50 2.57
C ASP A 81 6.53 -1.74 3.06
N LYS A 82 7.66 -1.87 2.37
CA LYS A 82 8.88 -1.11 2.67
C LYS A 82 8.66 0.40 2.59
N LEU A 83 7.97 0.87 1.55
CA LEU A 83 7.67 2.30 1.39
C LEU A 83 6.72 2.80 2.49
N SER A 84 5.74 1.98 2.90
CA SER A 84 4.82 2.29 4.00
C SER A 84 5.53 2.48 5.34
N ARG A 85 6.66 1.79 5.54
CA ARG A 85 7.50 1.86 6.75
C ARG A 85 8.67 2.83 6.61
N SER A 86 8.84 3.44 5.43
CA SER A 86 9.94 4.36 5.20
C SER A 86 9.76 5.62 6.08
N ASN A 87 10.83 6.00 6.79
CA ASN A 87 10.88 7.23 7.58
C ASN A 87 10.94 8.45 6.66
N GLY A 88 9.84 8.74 5.97
CA GLY A 88 9.65 10.03 5.31
C GLY A 88 9.35 11.15 6.32
N TYR A 89 8.71 10.81 7.45
CA TYR A 89 8.42 11.69 8.59
C TYR A 89 7.73 10.88 9.72
N LEU A 90 8.45 10.00 10.43
CA LEU A 90 7.96 9.56 11.74
C LEU A 90 8.62 10.48 12.78
N PRO A 91 7.90 11.46 13.38
CA PRO A 91 8.33 11.93 14.68
C PRO A 91 8.18 10.72 15.60
N PHE A 92 9.29 10.25 16.16
CA PHE A 92 9.29 9.33 17.29
C PHE A 92 8.28 9.84 18.34
N GLY A 93 7.06 9.28 18.43
CA GLY A 93 6.11 9.76 19.46
C GLY A 93 4.61 9.44 19.35
N THR A 94 4.10 8.69 18.39
CA THR A 94 2.67 8.23 18.40
C THR A 94 2.65 6.75 18.01
N LEU A 95 2.47 5.74 18.87
CA LEU A 95 1.64 5.58 20.07
C LEU A 95 0.14 5.76 19.79
N PHE A 96 -0.42 4.92 18.91
CA PHE A 96 -1.83 4.45 18.92
C PHE A 96 -1.83 3.05 18.26
N ASN A 97 -1.87 1.97 19.03
CA ASN A 97 -3.10 1.31 19.51
C ASN A 97 -4.11 1.08 18.38
N ILE A 98 -3.89 0.02 17.58
CA ILE A 98 -4.94 -0.60 16.77
C ILE A 98 -5.18 -1.95 17.42
N ARG A 99 -6.31 -2.03 18.12
CA ARG A 99 -6.86 -3.26 18.69
C ARG A 99 -7.40 -4.08 17.52
N PHE A 100 -6.94 -5.33 17.41
CA PHE A 100 -7.47 -6.34 16.48
C PHE A 100 -8.92 -6.68 16.83
#